data_AF-A0A7A6ZR74-F1
#
_entry.id   AF-A0A7A6ZR74-F1
#
_cell.length_a   1.000
_cell.length_b   1.000
_cell.length_c   1.000
_cell.angle_alpha   90.00
_cell.angle_beta   90.00
_cell.angle_gamma   90.00
#
_symmetry.space_group_name_H-M   'P 1'
#
loop_
_entity.id
_entity.type
_entity.pdbx_description
1 polymer ?
#
loop_
_entity_poly.entity_id
_entity_poly.type
_entity_poly.pdbx_seq_one_letter_code
_entity_poly.pdbx_strand_id
1 'polypeptide(L)'
;INRSEFTNYTCERDTMVEEYCTRTASITGDWKYTDEYREVTIPHSQFRFSMNGLKLVFSVTAPVTGTVESASLSVYAAFFFLNSRYTFMNTTFNVGLANGQSDTYPLSGATGLQVTQGQVLTGSGCTANGNCLPHGNGDRKVYESLVSGASTFTLKLRMKVRDKEWVPRVEWVESCPFNKADGVLTGTECSEPGGTKTGVMEGKPWNITQACWAYRDKYVTQSADNGTCQKYVDNPACTLASRQCAFYSDEGTCLHEYATYSCESRTSGKVMVCGGDVFCLDGECDKAQSGKNSDFGEAVSQLAALAAAGKDVAALNGVDVRAFTGEAKFCRKAAAGFSNCCKDGGWGQDVGLAKCNSEEKALGKAKDNKLTVSVGEFCSRKVLGVCLQKKRSYCQFDSKLAQIVQQQGRNGQLRISFGSAKHPDCRGITVDELQKIQFDRLDFTNFYEDLMNNQKIPDSGVLTQKVKEQIADQLKQAGQ
;
A
#
# COMPACT_ATOMS: atom_id res chain seq x y z
N ILE A 1 34.19 41.78 -27.35
CA ILE A 1 32.91 41.17 -27.82
C ILE A 1 32.46 40.20 -26.77
N ASN A 2 31.17 40.21 -26.40
CA ASN A 2 30.58 39.21 -25.52
C ASN A 2 29.71 38.28 -26.38
N ARG A 3 29.96 36.98 -26.29
CA ARG A 3 29.18 35.95 -27.00
C ARG A 3 28.67 34.95 -25.99
N SER A 4 27.38 34.64 -26.07
CA SER A 4 26.74 33.57 -25.32
C SER A 4 26.50 32.41 -26.27
N GLU A 5 26.94 31.22 -25.88
CA GLU A 5 26.63 29.97 -26.56
C GLU A 5 25.84 29.08 -25.61
N PHE A 6 24.87 28.36 -26.15
CA PHE A 6 24.06 27.42 -25.37
C PHE A 6 24.37 26.01 -25.83
N THR A 7 24.82 25.18 -24.89
CA THR A 7 25.09 23.76 -25.14
C THR A 7 24.11 22.92 -24.36
N ASN A 8 23.50 21.95 -25.03
CA ASN A 8 22.58 21.00 -24.41
C ASN A 8 23.33 19.79 -23.89
N TYR A 9 23.02 19.39 -22.67
CA TYR A 9 23.60 18.22 -22.05
C TYR A 9 22.51 17.31 -21.52
N THR A 10 22.53 16.05 -21.95
CA THR A 10 21.62 15.03 -21.43
C THR A 10 22.29 14.22 -20.32
N CYS A 11 21.54 13.99 -19.25
CA CYS A 11 21.96 13.24 -18.07
C CYS A 11 20.81 12.39 -17.52
N GLU A 12 21.15 11.44 -16.67
CA GLU A 12 20.25 10.46 -16.05
C GLU A 12 20.01 10.81 -14.57
N ARG A 13 18.75 10.75 -14.11
CA ARG A 13 18.35 10.99 -12.71
C ARG A 13 17.12 10.19 -12.27
N ASP A 14 17.02 9.86 -10.99
CA ASP A 14 15.85 9.21 -10.39
C ASP A 14 14.81 10.24 -9.96
N THR A 15 13.55 9.94 -10.23
CA THR A 15 12.40 10.77 -9.84
C THR A 15 11.93 10.40 -8.43
N MET A 16 11.25 11.33 -7.77
CA MET A 16 10.54 11.02 -6.54
C MET A 16 9.22 10.30 -6.88
N VAL A 17 8.94 9.20 -6.19
CA VAL A 17 7.70 8.44 -6.36
C VAL A 17 6.90 8.50 -5.06
N GLU A 18 5.69 9.03 -5.15
CA GLU A 18 4.76 9.19 -4.04
C GLU A 18 3.54 8.31 -4.26
N GLU A 19 3.24 7.47 -3.28
CA GLU A 19 2.11 6.54 -3.31
C GLU A 19 1.23 6.75 -2.08
N TYR A 20 -0.03 6.33 -2.18
CA TYR A 20 -1.03 6.61 -1.14
C TYR A 20 -1.73 5.35 -0.66
N CYS A 21 -1.80 5.19 0.65
CA CYS A 21 -2.69 4.23 1.30
C CYS A 21 -3.94 4.92 1.81
N THR A 22 -5.08 4.24 1.75
CA THR A 22 -6.32 4.70 2.38
C THR A 22 -6.64 3.81 3.56
N ARG A 23 -6.97 4.42 4.70
CA ARG A 23 -7.52 3.71 5.87
C ARG A 23 -8.91 4.25 6.14
N THR A 24 -9.92 3.38 6.13
CA THR A 24 -11.32 3.77 6.35
C THR A 24 -11.86 3.10 7.60
N ALA A 25 -12.49 3.88 8.47
CA ALA A 25 -13.15 3.38 9.66
C ALA A 25 -14.58 2.92 9.32
N SER A 26 -14.88 1.69 9.69
CA SER A 26 -16.22 1.12 9.65
C SER A 26 -16.74 0.88 11.07
N ILE A 27 -18.04 1.06 11.28
CA ILE A 27 -18.68 0.78 12.56
C ILE A 27 -19.23 -0.64 12.48
N THR A 28 -18.77 -1.49 13.39
CA THR A 28 -19.29 -2.83 13.63
C THR A 28 -19.60 -2.97 15.13
N GLY A 29 -20.00 -4.13 15.61
CA GLY A 29 -20.25 -4.32 17.03
C GLY A 29 -20.71 -5.72 17.40
N ASP A 30 -20.68 -6.01 18.69
CA ASP A 30 -21.07 -7.30 19.25
C ASP A 30 -22.25 -7.16 20.21
N TRP A 31 -22.96 -8.27 20.44
CA TRP A 31 -24.01 -8.34 21.45
C TRP A 31 -23.41 -8.66 22.81
N LYS A 32 -23.62 -7.75 23.76
CA LYS A 32 -23.39 -7.99 25.18
C LYS A 32 -24.70 -8.41 25.82
N TYR A 33 -24.71 -9.61 26.40
CA TYR A 33 -25.87 -10.11 27.14
C TYR A 33 -25.75 -9.73 28.61
N THR A 34 -26.84 -9.24 29.17
CA THR A 34 -26.95 -8.94 30.60
C THR A 34 -28.18 -9.63 31.16
N ASP A 35 -28.06 -10.11 32.39
CA ASP A 35 -29.21 -10.64 33.12
C ASP A 35 -29.78 -9.51 33.97
N GLU A 36 -31.07 -9.24 33.81
CA GLU A 36 -31.82 -8.26 34.60
C GLU A 36 -32.88 -8.98 35.45
N TYR A 37 -33.06 -8.54 36.69
CA TYR A 37 -34.12 -9.05 37.56
C TYR A 37 -35.34 -8.12 37.51
N ARG A 38 -36.48 -8.66 37.11
CA ARG A 38 -37.76 -7.94 37.03
C ARG A 38 -38.77 -8.51 38.00
N GLU A 39 -39.36 -7.64 38.80
CA GLU A 39 -40.51 -7.96 39.66
C GLU A 39 -41.80 -7.81 38.85
N VAL A 40 -42.59 -8.88 38.80
CA VAL A 40 -43.84 -8.97 38.05
C VAL A 40 -44.96 -9.27 39.03
N THR A 41 -45.97 -8.41 39.06
CA THR A 41 -47.20 -8.65 39.85
C THR A 41 -48.38 -8.84 38.92
N ILE A 42 -49.00 -10.02 38.97
CA ILE A 42 -50.21 -10.36 38.23
C ILE A 42 -51.40 -10.23 39.21
N PRO A 43 -52.24 -9.20 39.08
CA PRO A 43 -53.39 -9.00 39.95
C PRO A 43 -54.53 -9.98 39.61
N HIS A 44 -55.50 -10.08 40.52
CA HIS A 44 -56.65 -10.97 40.37
C HIS A 44 -57.41 -10.80 39.05
N SER A 45 -57.52 -9.57 38.54
CA SER A 45 -58.21 -9.28 37.26
C SER A 45 -57.61 -9.99 36.04
N GLN A 46 -56.35 -10.42 36.13
CA GLN A 46 -55.65 -11.16 35.08
C GLN A 46 -55.76 -12.69 35.24
N PHE A 47 -56.31 -13.19 36.35
CA PHE A 47 -56.62 -14.61 36.49
C PHE A 47 -57.87 -14.97 35.68
N ARG A 48 -57.89 -16.20 35.19
CA ARG A 48 -59.07 -16.83 34.62
C ARG A 48 -59.38 -18.06 35.46
N PHE A 49 -60.66 -18.24 35.80
CA PHE A 49 -61.12 -19.34 36.63
C PHE A 49 -62.14 -20.17 35.86
N SER A 50 -62.03 -21.49 35.99
CA SER A 50 -62.96 -22.47 35.42
C SER A 50 -63.06 -23.67 36.36
N MET A 51 -63.96 -24.60 36.05
CA MET A 51 -64.12 -25.85 36.79
C MET A 51 -63.90 -27.03 35.85
N ASN A 52 -63.12 -28.01 36.29
CA ASN A 52 -63.02 -29.33 35.65
C ASN A 52 -63.58 -30.38 36.62
N GLY A 53 -64.86 -30.72 36.45
CA GLY A 53 -65.62 -31.42 37.47
C GLY A 53 -65.72 -30.60 38.75
N LEU A 54 -65.19 -31.10 39.86
CA LEU A 54 -65.12 -30.42 41.16
C LEU A 54 -63.82 -29.64 41.37
N LYS A 55 -62.85 -29.77 40.46
CA LYS A 55 -61.57 -29.06 40.59
C LYS A 55 -61.70 -27.65 40.07
N LEU A 56 -61.35 -26.68 40.92
CA LEU A 56 -61.04 -25.34 40.48
C LEU A 56 -59.80 -25.39 39.59
N VAL A 57 -59.90 -24.80 38.41
CA VAL A 57 -58.78 -24.58 37.49
C VAL A 57 -58.62 -23.08 37.33
N PHE A 58 -57.41 -22.58 37.52
CA PHE A 58 -57.09 -21.18 37.30
C PHE A 58 -55.88 -21.01 36.39
N SER A 59 -55.83 -19.93 35.65
CA SER A 59 -54.71 -19.64 34.76
C SER A 59 -54.37 -18.17 34.69
N VAL A 60 -53.09 -17.88 34.42
CA VAL A 60 -52.55 -16.54 34.15
C VAL A 60 -51.60 -16.61 32.96
N THR A 61 -51.44 -15.48 32.26
CA THR A 61 -50.49 -15.39 31.14
C THR A 61 -49.19 -14.76 31.62
N ALA A 62 -48.05 -15.37 31.32
CA ALA A 62 -46.74 -14.83 31.64
C ALA A 62 -46.49 -13.52 30.87
N PRO A 63 -46.18 -12.39 31.53
CA PRO A 63 -46.07 -11.10 30.86
C PRO A 63 -44.69 -10.84 30.25
N VAL A 64 -43.65 -11.59 30.66
CA VAL A 64 -42.29 -11.49 30.12
C VAL A 64 -41.67 -12.88 29.96
N THR A 65 -40.71 -13.00 29.05
CA THR A 65 -39.90 -14.21 28.87
C THR A 65 -38.73 -14.21 29.85
N GLY A 66 -38.47 -15.32 30.54
CA GLY A 66 -37.31 -15.44 31.42
C GLY A 66 -37.37 -16.66 32.33
N THR A 67 -36.43 -16.72 33.27
CA THR A 67 -36.36 -17.76 34.30
C THR A 67 -36.95 -17.23 35.61
N VAL A 68 -37.84 -17.99 36.24
CA VAL A 68 -38.41 -17.62 37.53
C VAL A 68 -37.36 -17.85 38.62
N GLU A 69 -36.99 -16.81 39.36
CA GLU A 69 -36.08 -16.91 40.52
C GLU A 69 -36.89 -17.25 41.78
N SER A 70 -38.00 -16.55 41.98
CA SER A 70 -38.95 -16.84 43.04
C SER A 70 -40.36 -16.47 42.63
N ALA A 71 -41.34 -17.11 43.26
CA ALA A 71 -42.75 -16.85 43.02
C ALA A 71 -43.56 -17.01 44.31
N SER A 72 -44.61 -16.22 44.46
CA SER A 72 -45.55 -16.37 45.57
C SER A 72 -46.97 -16.01 45.14
N LEU A 73 -47.94 -16.73 45.70
CA LEU A 73 -49.36 -16.48 45.49
C LEU A 73 -49.97 -15.93 46.78
N SER A 74 -50.34 -14.66 46.77
CA SER A 74 -51.14 -14.07 47.84
C SER A 74 -52.62 -14.35 47.61
N VAL A 75 -53.32 -14.81 48.64
CA VAL A 75 -54.74 -15.14 48.60
C VAL A 75 -55.46 -14.34 49.67
N TYR A 76 -56.56 -13.68 49.29
CA TYR A 76 -57.55 -13.11 50.20
C TYR A 76 -58.84 -13.93 50.15
N ALA A 77 -59.38 -14.25 51.32
CA ALA A 77 -60.53 -15.13 51.48
C ALA A 77 -61.75 -14.36 51.99
N ALA A 78 -62.72 -14.08 51.11
CA ALA A 78 -64.07 -13.66 51.52
C ALA A 78 -65.02 -14.85 51.77
N PHE A 79 -64.55 -16.07 51.51
CA PHE A 79 -65.21 -17.33 51.82
C PHE A 79 -64.17 -18.30 52.38
N PHE A 80 -64.60 -19.27 53.19
CA PHE A 80 -63.70 -20.24 53.80
C PHE A 80 -63.10 -21.17 52.74
N PHE A 81 -61.77 -21.24 52.63
CA PHE A 81 -61.09 -22.06 51.62
C PHE A 81 -61.02 -23.55 51.98
N LEU A 82 -61.54 -23.97 53.14
CA LEU A 82 -61.77 -25.39 53.49
C LEU A 82 -60.51 -26.26 53.34
N ASN A 83 -59.34 -25.72 53.69
CA ASN A 83 -58.05 -26.38 53.51
C ASN A 83 -57.84 -26.87 52.07
N SER A 84 -58.11 -26.00 51.08
CA SER A 84 -58.02 -26.33 49.66
C SER A 84 -56.60 -26.63 49.25
N ARG A 85 -56.36 -27.76 48.62
CA ARG A 85 -55.05 -28.16 48.11
C ARG A 85 -54.94 -27.81 46.64
N TYR A 86 -54.01 -26.93 46.30
CA TYR A 86 -53.74 -26.49 44.93
C TYR A 86 -52.36 -26.94 44.46
N THR A 87 -52.26 -27.13 43.16
CA THR A 87 -51.02 -27.35 42.42
C THR A 87 -50.84 -26.19 41.44
N PHE A 88 -49.73 -25.47 41.51
CA PHE A 88 -49.41 -24.37 40.60
C PHE A 88 -47.91 -24.11 40.56
N MET A 89 -47.36 -23.88 39.36
CA MET A 89 -45.92 -23.67 39.13
C MET A 89 -45.05 -24.71 39.86
N ASN A 90 -45.34 -25.99 39.62
CA ASN A 90 -44.69 -27.14 40.25
C ASN A 90 -44.70 -27.15 41.80
N THR A 91 -45.56 -26.34 42.42
CA THR A 91 -45.71 -26.29 43.88
C THR A 91 -47.08 -26.82 44.26
N THR A 92 -47.12 -27.66 45.31
CA THR A 92 -48.36 -28.04 45.97
C THR A 92 -48.47 -27.30 47.29
N PHE A 93 -49.58 -26.62 47.54
CA PHE A 93 -49.81 -25.86 48.77
C PHE A 93 -51.28 -25.93 49.19
N ASN A 94 -51.53 -25.66 50.47
CA ASN A 94 -52.84 -25.71 51.07
C ASN A 94 -53.29 -24.32 51.53
N VAL A 95 -54.50 -23.93 51.15
CA VAL A 95 -55.13 -22.68 51.56
C VAL A 95 -56.16 -22.97 52.64
N GLY A 96 -55.80 -22.70 53.89
CA GLY A 96 -56.62 -22.93 55.08
C GLY A 96 -57.32 -21.67 55.60
N LEU A 97 -57.54 -20.66 54.76
CA LEU A 97 -58.00 -19.34 55.18
C LEU A 97 -59.50 -19.31 55.49
N ALA A 98 -59.84 -18.60 56.57
CA ALA A 98 -61.19 -18.23 56.94
C ALA A 98 -61.61 -16.89 56.34
N ASN A 99 -62.90 -16.57 56.46
CA ASN A 99 -63.45 -15.32 55.93
C ASN A 99 -62.75 -14.08 56.55
N GLY A 100 -62.34 -13.14 55.70
CA GLY A 100 -61.61 -11.93 56.05
C GLY A 100 -60.09 -12.10 56.14
N GLN A 101 -59.55 -13.32 55.99
CA GLN A 101 -58.11 -13.56 56.12
C GLN A 101 -57.36 -13.44 54.79
N SER A 102 -56.08 -13.09 54.89
CA SER A 102 -55.13 -13.11 53.78
C SER A 102 -53.87 -13.85 54.20
N ASP A 103 -53.24 -14.55 53.26
CA ASP A 103 -51.92 -15.14 53.45
C ASP A 103 -51.16 -15.23 52.11
N THR A 104 -49.86 -15.45 52.16
CA THR A 104 -48.99 -15.57 50.99
C THR A 104 -48.28 -16.91 50.97
N TYR A 105 -48.55 -17.67 49.91
CA TYR A 105 -48.01 -19.00 49.72
C TYR A 105 -46.77 -18.94 48.82
N PRO A 106 -45.57 -19.32 49.32
CA PRO A 106 -44.38 -19.41 48.48
C PRO A 106 -44.54 -20.56 47.48
N LEU A 107 -44.27 -20.29 46.20
CA LEU A 107 -44.30 -21.28 45.14
C LEU A 107 -42.88 -21.83 44.92
N SER A 108 -42.38 -22.59 45.88
CA SER A 108 -40.97 -23.06 45.91
C SER A 108 -40.58 -23.93 44.73
N GLY A 109 -41.52 -24.63 44.10
CA GLY A 109 -41.29 -25.41 42.88
C GLY A 109 -41.13 -24.57 41.61
N ALA A 110 -41.40 -23.26 41.68
CA ALA A 110 -41.31 -22.36 40.54
C ALA A 110 -39.88 -21.93 40.22
N THR A 111 -38.94 -21.99 41.18
CA THR A 111 -37.55 -21.57 40.97
C THR A 111 -36.89 -22.39 39.86
N GLY A 112 -36.31 -21.71 38.88
CA GLY A 112 -35.69 -22.31 37.69
C GLY A 112 -36.67 -22.59 36.54
N LEU A 113 -37.97 -22.37 36.71
CA LEU A 113 -38.96 -22.54 35.65
C LEU A 113 -38.70 -21.53 34.52
N GLN A 114 -38.56 -22.01 33.29
CA GLN A 114 -38.49 -21.17 32.10
C GLN A 114 -39.91 -20.83 31.64
N VAL A 115 -40.20 -19.55 31.49
CA VAL A 115 -41.48 -19.06 31.00
C VAL A 115 -41.28 -18.17 29.78
N THR A 116 -42.18 -18.30 28.80
CA THR A 116 -42.20 -17.45 27.60
C THR A 116 -43.32 -16.42 27.72
N GLN A 117 -43.09 -15.18 27.29
CA GLN A 117 -44.14 -14.17 27.22
C GLN A 117 -45.34 -14.71 26.42
N GLY A 118 -46.54 -14.57 26.97
CA GLY A 118 -47.77 -15.11 26.38
C GLY A 118 -48.08 -16.57 26.77
N GLN A 119 -47.16 -17.27 27.44
CA GLN A 119 -47.41 -18.63 27.93
C GLN A 119 -48.49 -18.63 29.02
N VAL A 120 -49.45 -19.55 28.89
CA VAL A 120 -50.49 -19.76 29.91
C VAL A 120 -49.97 -20.68 31.01
N LEU A 121 -49.88 -20.15 32.23
CA LEU A 121 -49.54 -20.89 33.44
C LEU A 121 -50.84 -21.33 34.11
N THR A 122 -51.01 -22.64 34.32
CA THR A 122 -52.25 -23.21 34.85
C THR A 122 -52.01 -23.85 36.22
N GLY A 123 -52.93 -23.61 37.15
CA GLY A 123 -53.02 -24.28 38.43
C GLY A 123 -54.37 -24.92 38.62
N SER A 124 -54.42 -25.95 39.47
CA SER A 124 -55.69 -26.61 39.79
C SER A 124 -55.70 -27.24 41.18
N GLY A 125 -56.89 -27.42 41.73
CA GLY A 125 -57.08 -28.03 43.03
C GLY A 125 -58.53 -28.00 43.47
N CYS A 126 -58.77 -28.48 44.69
CA CYS A 126 -60.10 -28.47 45.28
C CYS A 126 -60.00 -28.47 46.81
N THR A 127 -61.14 -28.28 47.46
CA THR A 127 -61.30 -28.22 48.91
C THR A 127 -61.00 -29.56 49.59
N ALA A 128 -61.01 -29.57 50.92
CA ALA A 128 -60.83 -30.76 51.75
C ALA A 128 -59.52 -31.50 51.46
N ASN A 129 -58.40 -30.77 51.44
CA ASN A 129 -57.05 -31.29 51.18
C ASN A 129 -56.92 -32.03 49.82
N GLY A 130 -57.72 -31.64 48.83
CA GLY A 130 -57.69 -32.21 47.48
C GLY A 130 -58.62 -33.43 47.29
N ASN A 131 -59.39 -33.81 48.32
CA ASN A 131 -60.41 -34.85 48.18
C ASN A 131 -61.62 -34.39 47.34
N CYS A 132 -61.81 -33.08 47.23
CA CYS A 132 -63.00 -32.44 46.69
C CYS A 132 -64.27 -32.85 47.46
N LEU A 133 -65.33 -32.06 47.39
CA LEU A 133 -66.57 -32.27 48.14
C LEU A 133 -67.71 -32.67 47.19
N PRO A 134 -67.84 -33.96 46.82
CA PRO A 134 -68.82 -34.41 45.81
C PRO A 134 -70.28 -34.24 46.21
N HIS A 135 -70.57 -34.18 47.51
CA HIS A 135 -71.92 -33.98 48.05
C HIS A 135 -72.08 -32.63 48.76
N GLY A 136 -71.08 -31.75 48.65
CA GLY A 136 -71.08 -30.41 49.24
C GLY A 136 -70.99 -29.31 48.18
N ASN A 137 -71.24 -28.07 48.58
CA ASN A 137 -71.08 -26.90 47.69
C ASN A 137 -69.75 -26.16 47.90
N GLY A 138 -68.83 -26.68 48.73
CA GLY A 138 -67.60 -25.99 49.10
C GLY A 138 -66.71 -25.63 47.91
N ASP A 139 -66.42 -26.58 47.01
CA ASP A 139 -65.61 -26.31 45.81
C ASP A 139 -66.25 -25.25 44.92
N ARG A 140 -67.57 -25.36 44.71
CA ARG A 140 -68.34 -24.40 43.91
C ARG A 140 -68.38 -23.02 44.57
N LYS A 141 -68.49 -22.93 45.89
CA LYS A 141 -68.50 -21.66 46.62
C LYS A 141 -67.16 -20.94 46.57
N VAL A 142 -66.05 -21.67 46.66
CA VAL A 142 -64.70 -21.11 46.46
C VAL A 142 -64.53 -20.63 45.01
N TYR A 143 -65.01 -21.40 44.02
CA TYR A 143 -65.02 -20.95 42.63
C TYR A 143 -65.85 -19.67 42.43
N GLU A 144 -67.09 -19.64 42.92
CA GLU A 144 -67.99 -18.48 42.84
C GLU A 144 -67.41 -17.24 43.52
N SER A 145 -66.72 -17.40 44.66
CA SER A 145 -66.09 -16.29 45.37
C SER A 145 -64.89 -15.72 44.60
N LEU A 146 -64.13 -16.56 43.88
CA LEU A 146 -63.02 -16.12 43.03
C LEU A 146 -63.51 -15.49 41.73
N VAL A 147 -64.53 -16.05 41.08
CA VAL A 147 -65.09 -15.50 39.83
C VAL A 147 -65.76 -14.15 40.06
N SER A 148 -66.45 -13.97 41.20
CA SER A 148 -67.06 -12.68 41.56
C SER A 148 -66.05 -11.62 41.99
N GLY A 149 -64.78 -11.99 42.23
CA GLY A 149 -63.75 -11.10 42.78
C GLY A 149 -63.88 -10.86 44.28
N ALA A 150 -64.79 -11.54 44.98
CA ALA A 150 -64.92 -11.43 46.44
C ALA A 150 -63.69 -12.01 47.15
N SER A 151 -63.23 -13.19 46.73
CA SER A 151 -61.91 -13.73 47.09
C SER A 151 -60.94 -13.40 45.97
N THR A 152 -59.67 -13.11 46.29
CA THR A 152 -58.71 -12.67 45.27
C THR A 152 -57.40 -13.43 45.33
N PHE A 153 -56.78 -13.62 44.16
CA PHE A 153 -55.46 -14.19 43.97
C PHE A 153 -54.55 -13.12 43.38
N THR A 154 -53.34 -12.97 43.92
CA THR A 154 -52.29 -12.10 43.35
C THR A 154 -51.00 -12.87 43.27
N LEU A 155 -50.47 -13.04 42.06
CA LEU A 155 -49.20 -13.73 41.83
C LEU A 155 -48.07 -12.71 41.73
N LYS A 156 -47.02 -12.89 42.53
CA LYS A 156 -45.77 -12.15 42.41
C LYS A 156 -44.69 -13.08 41.91
N LEU A 157 -43.96 -12.65 40.89
CA LEU A 157 -42.84 -13.37 40.30
C LEU A 157 -41.62 -12.44 40.31
N ARG A 158 -40.49 -12.95 40.76
CA ARG A 158 -39.18 -12.34 40.51
C ARG A 158 -38.53 -13.12 39.37
N MET A 159 -38.34 -12.46 38.24
CA MET A 159 -37.88 -13.08 37.01
C MET A 159 -36.50 -12.61 36.62
N LYS A 160 -35.62 -13.56 36.28
CA LYS A 160 -34.35 -13.32 35.62
C LYS A 160 -34.57 -13.29 34.10
N VAL A 161 -34.52 -12.10 33.52
CA VAL A 161 -34.72 -11.83 32.09
C VAL A 161 -33.37 -11.58 31.44
N ARG A 162 -33.15 -12.20 30.28
CA ARG A 162 -31.93 -11.98 29.51
C ARG A 162 -32.16 -10.80 28.56
N ASP A 163 -31.44 -9.71 28.78
CA ASP A 163 -31.38 -8.58 27.88
C ASP A 163 -30.12 -8.67 27.02
N LYS A 164 -30.12 -7.98 25.88
CA LYS A 164 -28.94 -7.80 25.05
C LYS A 164 -28.79 -6.33 24.68
N GLU A 165 -27.54 -5.90 24.62
CA GLU A 165 -27.16 -4.55 24.23
C GLU A 165 -26.09 -4.68 23.15
N TRP A 166 -26.28 -3.97 22.05
CA TRP A 166 -25.28 -3.92 21.00
C TRP A 166 -24.21 -2.89 21.35
N VAL A 167 -22.96 -3.34 21.40
CA VAL A 167 -21.82 -2.51 21.73
C VAL A 167 -21.07 -2.18 20.44
N PRO A 168 -21.15 -0.93 19.95
CA PRO A 168 -20.45 -0.54 18.73
C PRO A 168 -18.93 -0.47 18.97
N ARG A 169 -18.15 -0.80 17.95
CA ARG A 169 -16.71 -0.62 17.88
C ARG A 169 -16.30 -0.15 16.48
N VAL A 170 -15.14 0.51 16.40
CA VAL A 170 -14.57 0.94 15.12
C VAL A 170 -13.56 -0.09 14.65
N GLU A 171 -13.72 -0.55 13.42
CA GLU A 171 -12.72 -1.36 12.73
C GLU A 171 -12.17 -0.60 11.52
N TRP A 172 -10.85 -0.56 11.41
CA TRP A 172 -10.14 0.12 10.34
C TRP A 172 -9.74 -0.88 9.26
N VAL A 173 -10.10 -0.57 8.03
CA VAL A 173 -9.65 -1.31 6.86
C VAL A 173 -8.64 -0.47 6.11
N GLU A 174 -7.47 -1.05 5.84
CA GLU A 174 -6.42 -0.42 5.06
C GLU A 174 -6.39 -1.00 3.65
N SER A 175 -6.23 -0.13 2.66
CA SER A 175 -6.02 -0.47 1.26
C SER A 175 -4.87 0.34 0.70
N CYS A 176 -3.90 -0.35 0.08
CA CYS A 176 -2.75 0.25 -0.57
C CYS A 176 -2.58 -0.38 -1.94
N PRO A 177 -2.45 0.42 -3.03
CA PRO A 177 -2.19 -0.13 -4.36
C PRO A 177 -0.76 -0.67 -4.50
N PHE A 178 0.13 -0.29 -3.58
CA PHE A 178 1.54 -0.66 -3.53
C PHE A 178 1.86 -1.37 -2.22
N ASN A 179 3.06 -1.94 -2.14
CA ASN A 179 3.57 -2.55 -0.93
C ASN A 179 4.13 -1.48 0.03
N LYS A 180 3.47 -1.27 1.19
CA LYS A 180 3.90 -0.30 2.22
C LYS A 180 5.36 -0.47 2.67
N ALA A 181 5.90 -1.69 2.62
CA ALA A 181 7.30 -1.92 2.99
C ALA A 181 8.29 -1.20 2.05
N ASP A 182 7.87 -0.89 0.82
CA ASP A 182 8.68 -0.18 -0.16
C ASP A 182 8.77 1.33 0.12
N GLY A 183 7.88 1.87 0.95
CA GLY A 183 7.75 3.31 1.18
C GLY A 183 8.02 3.76 2.60
N VAL A 184 8.45 5.00 2.75
CA VAL A 184 8.54 5.70 4.04
C VAL A 184 7.32 6.60 4.17
N LEU A 185 6.57 6.47 5.27
CA LEU A 185 5.45 7.35 5.58
C LEU A 185 5.98 8.79 5.77
N THR A 186 5.47 9.72 4.98
CA THR A 186 5.88 11.13 5.01
C THR A 186 4.78 12.07 5.50
N GLY A 187 3.52 11.63 5.47
CA GLY A 187 2.40 12.41 5.97
C GLY A 187 1.12 11.61 6.02
N THR A 188 0.17 12.09 6.82
CA THR A 188 -1.18 11.55 6.97
C THR A 188 -2.15 12.71 6.87
N GLU A 189 -3.12 12.63 5.96
CA GLU A 189 -4.19 13.60 5.80
C GLU A 189 -5.54 12.98 6.12
N CYS A 190 -6.43 13.77 6.74
CA CYS A 190 -7.80 13.34 6.98
C CYS A 190 -8.61 13.52 5.69
N SER A 191 -9.05 12.41 5.10
CA SER A 191 -9.82 12.38 3.85
C SER A 191 -11.34 12.39 4.05
N GLU A 192 -11.84 11.85 5.17
CA GLU A 192 -13.24 11.98 5.59
C GLU A 192 -13.28 12.66 6.97
N PRO A 193 -13.86 13.87 7.09
CA PRO A 193 -13.85 14.65 8.33
C PRO A 193 -14.30 13.88 9.56
N GLY A 194 -13.71 14.18 10.70
CA GLY A 194 -14.14 13.65 11.99
C GLY A 194 -15.55 14.09 12.39
N GLY A 195 -16.10 13.40 13.38
CA GLY A 195 -17.41 13.71 13.93
C GLY A 195 -18.03 12.53 14.66
N THR A 196 -19.16 12.79 15.32
CA THR A 196 -19.95 11.76 15.98
C THR A 196 -20.93 11.14 14.99
N LYS A 197 -20.78 9.84 14.72
CA LYS A 197 -21.79 9.03 14.04
C LYS A 197 -22.71 8.43 15.09
N THR A 198 -24.02 8.51 14.85
CA THR A 198 -25.05 8.00 15.74
C THR A 198 -25.93 6.99 15.00
N GLY A 199 -26.59 6.13 15.76
CA GLY A 199 -27.59 5.23 15.21
C GLY A 199 -28.44 4.61 16.31
N VAL A 200 -29.34 3.73 15.91
CA VAL A 200 -30.23 3.01 16.83
C VAL A 200 -30.17 1.53 16.47
N MET A 201 -29.96 0.67 17.47
CA MET A 201 -30.08 -0.77 17.30
C MET A 201 -31.06 -1.32 18.33
N GLU A 202 -32.14 -1.95 17.85
CA GLU A 202 -33.25 -2.44 18.68
C GLU A 202 -33.80 -1.40 19.68
N GLY A 203 -33.92 -0.13 19.23
CA GLY A 203 -34.45 0.96 20.05
C GLY A 203 -33.46 1.58 21.03
N LYS A 204 -32.26 1.00 21.21
CA LYS A 204 -31.19 1.58 22.02
C LYS A 204 -30.29 2.47 21.13
N PRO A 205 -30.12 3.77 21.45
CA PRO A 205 -29.25 4.64 20.69
C PRO A 205 -27.78 4.34 20.97
N TRP A 206 -26.95 4.52 19.96
CA TRP A 206 -25.50 4.45 20.08
C TRP A 206 -24.85 5.66 19.41
N ASN A 207 -23.66 6.02 19.88
CA ASN A 207 -22.83 7.04 19.26
C ASN A 207 -21.36 6.66 19.33
N ILE A 208 -20.61 6.98 18.28
CA ILE A 208 -19.16 6.88 18.23
C ILE A 208 -18.61 8.16 17.64
N THR A 209 -17.61 8.72 18.31
CA THR A 209 -16.85 9.87 17.82
C THR A 209 -15.49 9.41 17.31
N GLN A 210 -15.11 9.88 16.12
CA GLN A 210 -13.76 9.73 15.59
C GLN A 210 -13.20 11.11 15.21
N ALA A 211 -11.89 11.28 15.35
CA ALA A 211 -11.18 12.48 14.90
C ALA A 211 -11.16 12.60 13.37
N CYS A 212 -11.26 11.47 12.68
CA CYS A 212 -11.38 11.36 11.23
C CYS A 212 -11.98 9.99 10.91
N TRP A 213 -12.85 9.90 9.90
CA TRP A 213 -13.47 8.64 9.50
C TRP A 213 -12.70 7.91 8.38
N ALA A 214 -11.82 8.62 7.68
CA ALA A 214 -10.92 8.02 6.71
C ALA A 214 -9.63 8.83 6.58
N TYR A 215 -8.48 8.16 6.66
CA TYR A 215 -7.17 8.77 6.44
C TYR A 215 -6.61 8.40 5.08
N ARG A 216 -5.87 9.34 4.49
CA ARG A 216 -5.00 9.10 3.36
C ARG A 216 -3.55 9.29 3.81
N ASP A 217 -2.78 8.21 3.76
CA ASP A 217 -1.39 8.19 4.19
C ASP A 217 -0.48 8.27 2.97
N LYS A 218 0.43 9.22 2.97
CA LYS A 218 1.37 9.50 1.88
C LYS A 218 2.71 8.83 2.14
N TYR A 219 3.13 7.97 1.23
CA TYR A 219 4.39 7.23 1.28
C TYR A 219 5.31 7.67 0.14
N VAL A 220 6.60 7.87 0.43
CA VAL A 220 7.63 8.02 -0.60
C VAL A 220 8.30 6.66 -0.80
N THR A 221 8.11 6.05 -1.96
CA THR A 221 8.64 4.72 -2.32
C THR A 221 9.97 4.79 -3.07
N GLN A 222 10.30 5.96 -3.62
CA GLN A 222 11.61 6.29 -4.16
C GLN A 222 11.92 7.77 -3.91
N SER A 223 13.09 8.06 -3.33
CA SER A 223 13.60 9.42 -3.24
C SER A 223 14.20 9.85 -4.57
N ALA A 224 14.03 11.12 -4.94
CA ALA A 224 14.73 11.67 -6.09
C ALA A 224 16.26 11.64 -5.86
N ASP A 225 16.99 11.30 -6.91
CA ASP A 225 18.45 11.38 -6.96
C ASP A 225 18.81 12.10 -8.25
N ASN A 226 19.54 13.22 -8.16
CA ASN A 226 19.96 13.97 -9.33
C ASN A 226 20.94 13.20 -10.20
N GLY A 227 21.52 12.10 -9.73
CA GLY A 227 22.28 11.20 -10.58
C GLY A 227 23.48 11.91 -11.24
N THR A 228 23.70 11.60 -12.51
CA THR A 228 24.69 12.29 -13.36
C THR A 228 24.30 13.73 -13.71
N CYS A 229 23.08 14.18 -13.36
CA CYS A 229 22.62 15.55 -13.57
C CYS A 229 23.10 16.53 -12.49
N GLN A 230 23.65 16.05 -11.37
CA GLN A 230 24.03 16.92 -10.24
C GLN A 230 24.90 18.10 -10.68
N LYS A 231 25.89 17.87 -11.57
CA LYS A 231 26.76 18.94 -12.08
C LYS A 231 26.04 20.04 -12.87
N TYR A 232 24.89 19.73 -13.48
CA TYR A 232 24.08 20.72 -14.21
C TYR A 232 23.04 21.37 -13.30
N VAL A 233 22.54 20.64 -12.29
CA VAL A 233 21.66 21.20 -11.24
C VAL A 233 22.38 22.28 -10.43
N ASP A 234 23.64 22.05 -10.09
CA ASP A 234 24.44 22.98 -9.29
C ASP A 234 24.99 24.17 -10.09
N ASN A 235 24.88 24.13 -11.42
CA ASN A 235 25.37 25.20 -12.29
C ASN A 235 24.28 26.22 -12.59
N PRO A 236 24.37 27.47 -12.08
CA PRO A 236 23.36 28.50 -12.31
C PRO A 236 23.24 28.95 -13.77
N ALA A 237 24.22 28.64 -14.63
CA ALA A 237 24.14 28.89 -16.07
C ALA A 237 23.32 27.83 -16.82
N CYS A 238 22.91 26.76 -16.16
CA CYS A 238 22.14 25.66 -16.75
C CYS A 238 20.66 25.75 -16.37
N THR A 239 19.79 25.51 -17.35
CA THR A 239 18.34 25.42 -17.16
C THR A 239 17.82 24.11 -17.74
N LEU A 240 16.86 23.48 -17.06
CA LEU A 240 16.27 22.24 -17.54
C LEU A 240 15.40 22.53 -18.77
N ALA A 241 15.76 21.96 -19.92
CA ALA A 241 15.10 22.16 -21.21
C ALA A 241 14.04 21.08 -21.50
N SER A 242 14.33 19.80 -21.23
CA SER A 242 13.39 18.70 -21.50
C SER A 242 13.59 17.50 -20.59
N ARG A 243 12.56 16.65 -20.50
CA ARG A 243 12.57 15.38 -19.77
C ARG A 243 12.00 14.27 -20.65
N GLN A 244 12.59 13.09 -20.56
CA GLN A 244 12.07 11.88 -21.18
C GLN A 244 12.20 10.72 -20.20
N CYS A 245 11.10 10.03 -19.90
CA CYS A 245 11.17 8.87 -19.02
C CYS A 245 11.96 7.73 -19.67
N ALA A 246 12.91 7.17 -18.92
CA ALA A 246 13.68 6.01 -19.33
C ALA A 246 12.89 4.72 -19.09
N PHE A 247 12.26 4.59 -17.92
CA PHE A 247 11.37 3.48 -17.61
C PHE A 247 10.37 3.82 -16.48
N TYR A 248 9.24 3.13 -16.53
CA TYR A 248 8.10 3.31 -15.64
C TYR A 248 8.02 2.15 -14.62
N SER A 249 7.31 2.39 -13.51
CA SER A 249 6.83 1.33 -12.63
C SER A 249 5.73 0.52 -13.30
N ASP A 250 5.38 -0.62 -12.72
CA ASP A 250 4.22 -1.43 -13.15
C ASP A 250 2.90 -0.64 -13.07
N GLU A 251 2.86 0.41 -12.25
CA GLU A 251 1.72 1.31 -12.02
C GLU A 251 1.74 2.54 -12.96
N GLY A 252 2.76 2.67 -13.83
CA GLY A 252 2.87 3.76 -14.81
C GLY A 252 3.57 5.02 -14.30
N THR A 253 4.17 4.99 -13.11
CA THR A 253 4.94 6.13 -12.57
C THR A 253 6.35 6.12 -13.13
N CYS A 254 6.83 7.25 -13.67
CA CYS A 254 8.22 7.32 -14.15
C CYS A 254 9.18 7.14 -12.98
N LEU A 255 10.07 6.13 -13.04
CA LEU A 255 11.06 5.85 -11.99
C LEU A 255 12.41 6.50 -12.28
N HIS A 256 12.72 6.70 -13.55
CA HIS A 256 13.99 7.24 -13.99
C HIS A 256 13.80 8.01 -15.28
N GLU A 257 14.50 9.14 -15.40
CA GLU A 257 14.38 10.00 -16.58
C GLU A 257 15.74 10.48 -17.10
N TYR A 258 15.73 10.72 -18.42
CA TYR A 258 16.70 11.54 -19.11
C TYR A 258 16.28 13.00 -18.98
N ALA A 259 17.15 13.82 -18.40
CA ALA A 259 16.97 15.26 -18.30
C ALA A 259 17.99 15.96 -19.19
N THR A 260 17.52 16.89 -20.03
CA THR A 260 18.39 17.71 -20.87
C THR A 260 18.46 19.12 -20.29
N TYR A 261 19.67 19.57 -19.98
CA TYR A 261 19.96 20.91 -19.50
C TYR A 261 20.58 21.75 -20.62
N SER A 262 20.07 22.96 -20.82
CA SER A 262 20.66 23.97 -21.70
C SER A 262 21.53 24.90 -20.85
N CYS A 263 22.84 24.87 -21.07
CA CYS A 263 23.82 25.62 -20.29
C CYS A 263 24.43 26.75 -21.12
N GLU A 264 24.42 27.98 -20.58
CA GLU A 264 25.05 29.15 -21.18
C GLU A 264 26.56 29.16 -20.89
N SER A 265 27.38 29.26 -21.94
CA SER A 265 28.80 29.62 -21.85
C SER A 265 29.01 31.02 -22.41
N ARG A 266 29.57 31.92 -21.59
CA ARG A 266 29.90 33.29 -22.00
C ARG A 266 31.39 33.41 -22.28
N THR A 267 31.72 33.81 -23.50
CA THR A 267 33.10 34.13 -23.89
C THR A 267 33.22 35.64 -24.07
N SER A 268 34.20 36.26 -23.42
CA SER A 268 34.48 37.69 -23.55
C SER A 268 35.92 37.89 -24.02
N GLY A 269 36.08 38.40 -25.23
CA GLY A 269 37.39 38.64 -25.85
C GLY A 269 37.64 40.11 -26.17
N LYS A 270 38.91 40.53 -26.09
CA LYS A 270 39.37 41.84 -26.57
C LYS A 270 39.64 41.74 -28.07
N VAL A 271 38.95 42.57 -28.84
CA VAL A 271 39.07 42.58 -30.30
C VAL A 271 39.69 43.89 -30.73
N MET A 272 40.70 43.82 -31.60
CA MET A 272 41.28 44.98 -32.27
C MET A 272 40.81 44.97 -33.72
N VAL A 273 40.14 46.03 -34.15
CA VAL A 273 39.67 46.18 -35.53
C VAL A 273 40.68 47.05 -36.27
N CYS A 274 41.36 46.46 -37.27
CA CYS A 274 42.26 47.18 -38.17
C CYS A 274 41.78 46.95 -39.61
N GLY A 275 41.30 48.01 -40.26
CA GLY A 275 41.19 48.04 -41.73
C GLY A 275 40.16 47.12 -42.39
N GLY A 276 39.11 46.70 -41.68
CA GLY A 276 37.99 45.93 -42.27
C GLY A 276 37.96 44.45 -41.94
N ASP A 277 39.05 43.90 -41.41
CA ASP A 277 39.13 42.52 -40.92
C ASP A 277 39.25 42.47 -39.40
N VAL A 278 38.56 41.48 -38.81
CA VAL A 278 38.54 41.23 -37.36
C VAL A 278 39.57 40.14 -37.03
N PHE A 279 40.63 40.50 -36.32
CA PHE A 279 41.65 39.57 -35.84
C PHE A 279 41.48 39.31 -34.34
N CYS A 280 41.48 38.03 -33.94
CA CYS A 280 41.49 37.64 -32.54
C CYS A 280 42.91 37.43 -32.04
N LEU A 281 43.29 38.17 -31.01
CA LEU A 281 44.68 38.31 -30.55
C LEU A 281 45.12 37.18 -29.59
N ASP A 282 44.18 36.34 -29.12
CA ASP A 282 44.38 35.32 -28.09
C ASP A 282 44.12 33.89 -28.57
N GLY A 283 43.80 33.69 -29.86
CA GLY A 283 43.55 32.37 -30.44
C GLY A 283 42.24 31.69 -29.97
N GLU A 284 41.39 32.36 -29.19
CA GLU A 284 40.13 31.78 -28.72
C GLU A 284 39.03 31.76 -29.80
N CYS A 285 39.22 32.46 -30.92
CA CYS A 285 38.24 32.52 -32.00
C CYS A 285 38.29 31.33 -32.97
N ASP A 286 39.37 30.55 -33.01
CA ASP A 286 39.44 29.34 -33.84
C ASP A 286 38.52 28.23 -33.32
N LYS A 287 38.13 28.28 -32.04
CA LYS A 287 37.07 27.43 -31.47
C LYS A 287 35.69 27.72 -32.07
N ALA A 288 35.50 28.86 -32.73
CA ALA A 288 34.22 29.27 -33.29
C ALA A 288 33.90 28.68 -34.68
N GLN A 289 34.85 28.02 -35.36
CA GLN A 289 34.62 27.39 -36.67
C GLN A 289 34.52 25.85 -36.65
N SER A 290 35.01 25.15 -35.61
CA SER A 290 35.14 23.69 -35.65
C SER A 290 33.95 22.89 -35.11
N GLY A 291 32.76 23.49 -35.00
CA GLY A 291 31.55 22.84 -34.50
C GLY A 291 30.96 21.71 -35.38
N LYS A 292 31.59 21.37 -36.50
CA LYS A 292 31.22 20.21 -37.34
C LYS A 292 32.48 19.60 -37.94
N ASN A 293 33.04 18.59 -37.28
CA ASN A 293 34.09 17.78 -37.89
C ASN A 293 33.46 16.49 -38.46
N SER A 294 33.05 16.55 -39.73
CA SER A 294 32.57 15.38 -40.50
C SER A 294 33.59 14.23 -40.52
N ASP A 295 34.86 14.57 -40.40
CA ASP A 295 36.00 13.64 -40.48
C ASP A 295 36.10 12.75 -39.24
N PHE A 296 35.49 13.16 -38.12
CA PHE A 296 35.46 12.35 -36.90
C PHE A 296 34.54 11.14 -37.03
N GLY A 297 33.40 11.28 -37.71
CA GLY A 297 32.48 10.16 -37.96
C GLY A 297 33.14 9.06 -38.80
N GLU A 298 33.93 9.47 -39.80
CA GLU A 298 34.71 8.57 -40.64
C GLU A 298 35.87 7.92 -39.85
N ALA A 299 36.62 8.71 -39.07
CA ALA A 299 37.72 8.19 -38.24
C ALA A 299 37.22 7.22 -37.14
N VAL A 300 36.09 7.50 -36.50
CA VAL A 300 35.47 6.60 -35.52
C VAL A 300 34.95 5.33 -36.18
N SER A 301 34.34 5.43 -37.36
CA SER A 301 33.88 4.25 -38.13
C SER A 301 35.06 3.37 -38.53
N GLN A 302 36.16 3.98 -38.97
CA GLN A 302 37.41 3.27 -39.29
C GLN A 302 38.06 2.65 -38.04
N LEU A 303 38.13 3.36 -36.91
CA LEU A 303 38.62 2.83 -35.64
C LEU A 303 37.74 1.69 -35.10
N ALA A 304 36.42 1.78 -35.28
CA ALA A 304 35.49 0.73 -34.90
C ALA A 304 35.66 -0.52 -35.79
N ALA A 305 35.85 -0.33 -37.10
CA ALA A 305 36.19 -1.40 -38.03
C ALA A 305 37.55 -2.03 -37.68
N LEU A 306 38.54 -1.22 -37.28
CA LEU A 306 39.85 -1.69 -36.83
C LEU A 306 39.78 -2.42 -35.49
N ALA A 307 38.96 -1.96 -34.55
CA ALA A 307 38.75 -2.62 -33.26
C ALA A 307 37.98 -3.95 -33.42
N ALA A 308 37.02 -4.00 -34.34
CA ALA A 308 36.36 -5.22 -34.78
C ALA A 308 37.34 -6.20 -35.44
N ALA A 309 38.33 -5.68 -36.18
CA ALA A 309 39.40 -6.46 -36.77
C ALA A 309 40.56 -6.79 -35.79
N GLY A 310 40.66 -6.11 -34.64
CA GLY A 310 41.83 -6.18 -33.74
C GLY A 310 41.70 -7.18 -32.59
N LYS A 311 40.48 -7.51 -32.17
CA LYS A 311 40.23 -8.60 -31.20
C LYS A 311 39.90 -9.89 -31.96
N ASP A 312 40.93 -10.71 -32.15
CA ASP A 312 40.94 -12.09 -32.66
C ASP A 312 40.74 -12.31 -34.18
N VAL A 313 41.77 -11.98 -34.97
CA VAL A 313 41.92 -12.49 -36.36
C VAL A 313 42.47 -13.93 -36.41
N ALA A 314 42.80 -14.56 -35.28
CA ALA A 314 43.36 -15.92 -35.29
C ALA A 314 42.33 -17.06 -35.17
N ALA A 315 41.04 -16.79 -34.96
CA ALA A 315 40.05 -17.84 -34.66
C ALA A 315 38.70 -17.68 -35.39
N LEU A 316 38.70 -17.23 -36.65
CA LEU A 316 37.46 -16.97 -37.38
C LEU A 316 37.23 -17.94 -38.54
N ASN A 317 36.61 -19.08 -38.23
CA ASN A 317 35.65 -19.72 -39.13
C ASN A 317 34.24 -19.23 -38.73
N GLY A 318 33.79 -18.12 -39.33
CA GLY A 318 32.36 -17.75 -39.38
C GLY A 318 31.70 -17.16 -38.13
N VAL A 319 32.39 -16.37 -37.30
CA VAL A 319 31.79 -15.77 -36.08
C VAL A 319 31.36 -14.31 -36.30
N ASP A 320 30.15 -14.00 -35.82
CA ASP A 320 29.50 -12.68 -35.75
C ASP A 320 30.37 -11.66 -34.99
N VAL A 321 31.17 -10.88 -35.74
CA VAL A 321 32.07 -9.84 -35.20
C VAL A 321 31.24 -8.64 -34.73
N ARG A 322 31.43 -8.25 -33.46
CA ARG A 322 30.67 -7.17 -32.82
C ARG A 322 31.59 -6.13 -32.18
N ALA A 323 31.37 -4.86 -32.49
CA ALA A 323 32.06 -3.73 -31.89
C ALA A 323 31.31 -3.20 -30.67
N PHE A 324 32.01 -2.44 -29.79
CA PHE A 324 31.40 -1.75 -28.64
C PHE A 324 30.60 -2.66 -27.70
N THR A 325 31.11 -3.87 -27.44
CA THR A 325 30.49 -4.82 -26.50
C THR A 325 30.39 -4.23 -25.10
N GLY A 326 29.33 -4.56 -24.37
CA GLY A 326 29.17 -4.22 -22.97
C GLY A 326 28.79 -5.43 -22.12
N GLU A 327 28.75 -5.22 -20.81
CA GLU A 327 28.39 -6.23 -19.83
C GLU A 327 27.15 -5.83 -19.04
N ALA A 328 26.28 -6.80 -18.76
CA ALA A 328 25.15 -6.60 -17.87
C ALA A 328 25.66 -6.48 -16.42
N LYS A 329 25.34 -5.36 -15.78
CA LYS A 329 25.65 -5.10 -14.36
C LYS A 329 24.36 -4.81 -13.60
N PHE A 330 24.38 -5.10 -12.30
CA PHE A 330 23.22 -4.95 -11.44
C PHE A 330 23.59 -4.29 -10.12
N CYS A 331 22.69 -3.47 -9.60
CA CYS A 331 22.77 -2.97 -8.22
C CYS A 331 21.47 -3.20 -7.48
N ARG A 332 21.56 -3.30 -6.16
CA ARG A 332 20.42 -3.52 -5.28
C ARG A 332 19.87 -2.20 -4.75
N LYS A 333 18.55 -2.10 -4.76
CA LYS A 333 17.76 -1.13 -3.99
C LYS A 333 17.02 -1.91 -2.92
N ALA A 334 17.36 -1.71 -1.65
CA ALA A 334 16.53 -2.25 -0.57
C ALA A 334 15.29 -1.36 -0.36
N ALA A 335 14.19 -1.97 0.06
CA ALA A 335 12.98 -1.27 0.43
C ALA A 335 13.23 -0.41 1.69
N ALA A 336 12.73 0.83 1.68
CA ALA A 336 12.71 1.84 2.76
C ALA A 336 13.96 1.92 3.69
N GLY A 337 14.77 2.97 3.52
CA GLY A 337 15.67 3.47 4.59
C GLY A 337 17.03 2.77 4.77
N PHE A 338 17.35 1.70 4.05
CA PHE A 338 18.68 1.07 4.11
C PHE A 338 19.23 0.73 2.72
N SER A 339 20.40 1.29 2.39
CA SER A 339 21.24 0.98 1.22
C SER A 339 20.56 1.04 -0.16
N ASN A 340 20.54 2.23 -0.79
CA ASN A 340 20.39 2.37 -2.24
C ASN A 340 21.78 2.22 -2.89
N CYS A 341 22.16 0.99 -3.24
CA CYS A 341 23.44 0.71 -3.91
C CYS A 341 23.43 1.09 -5.40
N CYS A 342 22.36 1.74 -5.88
CA CYS A 342 22.24 2.23 -7.24
C CYS A 342 22.46 3.74 -7.37
N LYS A 343 22.74 4.46 -6.28
CA LYS A 343 22.98 5.90 -6.25
C LYS A 343 24.23 6.28 -7.07
N ASP A 344 24.19 7.44 -7.73
CA ASP A 344 25.36 8.01 -8.41
C ASP A 344 26.19 8.86 -7.45
N GLY A 345 27.48 8.53 -7.29
CA GLY A 345 28.38 9.28 -6.39
C GLY A 345 28.13 9.09 -4.88
N GLY A 346 28.93 9.76 -4.04
CA GLY A 346 28.76 9.78 -2.57
C GLY A 346 29.30 8.55 -1.79
N TRP A 347 30.03 7.66 -2.45
CA TRP A 347 30.50 6.37 -1.89
C TRP A 347 31.49 6.46 -0.72
N GLY A 348 31.97 7.66 -0.39
CA GLY A 348 33.02 7.90 0.60
C GLY A 348 32.56 8.15 2.04
N GLN A 349 31.29 8.54 2.28
CA GLN A 349 30.81 8.90 3.63
C GLN A 349 29.34 8.55 3.97
N ASP A 350 28.54 8.02 3.04
CA ASP A 350 27.13 7.74 3.33
C ASP A 350 26.94 6.47 4.19
N VAL A 351 26.35 6.64 5.39
CA VAL A 351 26.12 5.64 6.46
C VAL A 351 25.37 4.37 6.00
N GLY A 352 24.77 4.37 4.80
CA GLY A 352 24.06 3.22 4.20
C GLY A 352 24.84 2.41 3.15
N LEU A 353 25.98 2.89 2.64
CA LEU A 353 26.69 2.29 1.50
C LEU A 353 27.73 1.21 1.88
N ALA A 354 28.01 1.03 3.18
CA ALA A 354 28.89 -0.04 3.67
C ALA A 354 28.39 -1.46 3.32
N LYS A 355 27.09 -1.62 3.06
CA LYS A 355 26.45 -2.90 2.71
C LYS A 355 26.47 -3.21 1.20
N CYS A 356 26.91 -2.28 0.37
CA CYS A 356 27.05 -2.48 -1.07
C CYS A 356 28.33 -3.28 -1.38
N ASN A 357 28.22 -4.25 -2.28
CA ASN A 357 29.36 -5.08 -2.67
C ASN A 357 30.32 -4.31 -3.60
N SER A 358 31.46 -4.91 -3.91
CA SER A 358 32.48 -4.28 -4.77
C SER A 358 31.99 -4.01 -6.19
N GLU A 359 31.17 -4.89 -6.76
CA GLU A 359 30.58 -4.72 -8.09
C GLU A 359 29.63 -3.52 -8.15
N GLU A 360 28.81 -3.33 -7.12
CA GLU A 360 27.89 -2.19 -6.98
C GLU A 360 28.67 -0.87 -6.88
N LYS A 361 29.77 -0.86 -6.13
CA LYS A 361 30.67 0.29 -6.03
C LYS A 361 31.36 0.61 -7.36
N ALA A 362 31.84 -0.42 -8.06
CA ALA A 362 32.46 -0.27 -9.38
C ALA A 362 31.45 0.26 -10.41
N LEU A 363 30.20 -0.24 -10.36
CA LEU A 363 29.11 0.26 -11.18
C LEU A 363 28.83 1.74 -10.88
N GLY A 364 28.80 2.16 -9.62
CA GLY A 364 28.66 3.57 -9.24
C GLY A 364 29.72 4.47 -9.88
N LYS A 365 30.98 4.03 -9.92
CA LYS A 365 32.07 4.75 -10.62
C LYS A 365 31.89 4.74 -12.14
N ALA A 366 31.44 3.63 -12.72
CA ALA A 366 31.16 3.55 -14.15
C ALA A 366 30.02 4.50 -14.56
N LYS A 367 28.99 4.65 -13.73
CA LYS A 367 27.90 5.62 -13.93
C LYS A 367 28.40 7.07 -13.87
N ASP A 368 29.22 7.40 -12.87
CA ASP A 368 29.86 8.73 -12.73
C ASP A 368 30.73 9.06 -13.96
N ASN A 369 31.46 8.06 -14.47
CA ASN A 369 32.23 8.16 -15.71
C ASN A 369 31.39 8.09 -16.99
N LYS A 370 30.04 8.07 -16.90
CA LYS A 370 29.11 7.99 -18.05
C LYS A 370 29.38 6.81 -18.98
N LEU A 371 29.71 5.66 -18.42
CA LEU A 371 30.01 4.41 -19.15
C LEU A 371 28.85 3.43 -19.19
N THR A 372 27.68 3.82 -18.66
CA THR A 372 26.55 2.92 -18.49
C THR A 372 25.32 3.40 -19.23
N VAL A 373 24.46 2.47 -19.62
CA VAL A 373 23.08 2.73 -20.03
C VAL A 373 22.15 1.99 -19.07
N SER A 374 21.16 2.68 -18.51
CA SER A 374 20.18 2.01 -17.66
C SER A 374 19.14 1.25 -18.47
N VAL A 375 18.82 0.03 -18.04
CA VAL A 375 17.89 -0.86 -18.75
C VAL A 375 16.53 -0.96 -18.04
N GLY A 376 16.54 -1.00 -16.71
CA GLY A 376 15.31 -0.96 -15.90
C GLY A 376 15.45 -1.65 -14.54
N GLU A 377 14.34 -1.67 -13.80
CA GLU A 377 14.25 -2.25 -12.45
C GLU A 377 13.37 -3.49 -12.40
N PHE A 378 13.68 -4.41 -11.48
CA PHE A 378 12.89 -5.60 -11.24
C PHE A 378 12.95 -6.08 -9.79
N CYS A 379 11.91 -6.80 -9.37
CA CYS A 379 11.93 -7.48 -8.08
C CYS A 379 12.82 -8.74 -8.14
N SER A 380 13.94 -8.71 -7.42
CA SER A 380 14.89 -9.83 -7.35
C SER A 380 14.55 -10.85 -6.26
N ARG A 381 13.82 -10.43 -5.21
CA ARG A 381 13.36 -11.31 -4.13
C ARG A 381 11.91 -10.99 -3.77
N LYS A 382 11.02 -11.96 -3.95
CA LYS A 382 9.58 -11.87 -3.67
C LYS A 382 9.20 -12.92 -2.63
N VAL A 383 8.45 -12.55 -1.60
CA VAL A 383 7.94 -13.45 -0.55
C VAL A 383 6.47 -13.13 -0.32
N LEU A 384 5.56 -14.12 -0.39
CA LEU A 384 4.10 -13.90 -0.22
C LEU A 384 3.52 -12.75 -1.09
N GLY A 385 4.03 -12.59 -2.31
CA GLY A 385 3.60 -11.49 -3.19
C GLY A 385 4.31 -10.15 -2.96
N VAL A 386 5.01 -9.98 -1.84
CA VAL A 386 5.73 -8.78 -1.42
C VAL A 386 7.14 -8.77 -2.00
N CYS A 387 7.52 -7.69 -2.70
CA CYS A 387 8.91 -7.49 -3.12
C CYS A 387 9.76 -7.02 -1.93
N LEU A 388 10.77 -7.78 -1.55
CA LEU A 388 11.68 -7.43 -0.45
C LEU A 388 12.96 -6.75 -0.94
N GLN A 389 13.30 -6.93 -2.22
CA GLN A 389 14.56 -6.46 -2.76
C GLN A 389 14.44 -6.19 -4.26
N LYS A 390 14.59 -4.92 -4.65
CA LYS A 390 14.65 -4.51 -6.05
C LYS A 390 16.10 -4.55 -6.53
N LYS A 391 16.28 -4.89 -7.81
CA LYS A 391 17.53 -4.72 -8.52
C LYS A 391 17.31 -3.83 -9.72
N ARG A 392 18.28 -2.97 -10.00
CA ARG A 392 18.35 -2.22 -11.24
C ARG A 392 19.45 -2.78 -12.11
N SER A 393 19.20 -2.80 -13.40
CA SER A 393 20.10 -3.35 -14.41
C SER A 393 20.65 -2.27 -15.32
N TYR A 394 21.89 -2.48 -15.77
CA TYR A 394 22.64 -1.57 -16.63
C TYR A 394 23.45 -2.36 -17.64
N CYS A 395 23.67 -1.76 -18.80
CA CYS A 395 24.76 -2.15 -19.70
C CYS A 395 25.95 -1.23 -19.44
N GLN A 396 27.06 -1.80 -18.98
CA GLN A 396 28.33 -1.09 -18.79
C GLN A 396 29.23 -1.31 -20.00
N PHE A 397 29.86 -0.25 -20.50
CA PHE A 397 30.76 -0.27 -21.64
C PHE A 397 32.17 0.19 -21.25
N ASP A 398 33.16 -0.19 -22.04
CA ASP A 398 34.57 0.12 -21.77
C ASP A 398 34.95 1.58 -22.08
N SER A 399 34.12 2.31 -22.83
CA SER A 399 34.37 3.71 -23.16
C SER A 399 33.09 4.53 -23.34
N LYS A 400 33.21 5.86 -23.17
CA LYS A 400 32.12 6.80 -23.48
C LYS A 400 31.68 6.74 -24.93
N LEU A 401 32.64 6.51 -25.85
CA LEU A 401 32.33 6.31 -27.27
C LEU A 401 31.43 5.08 -27.46
N ALA A 402 31.78 3.95 -26.86
CA ALA A 402 30.97 2.73 -26.92
C ALA A 402 29.57 2.97 -26.34
N GLN A 403 29.48 3.63 -25.18
CA GLN A 403 28.22 3.99 -24.53
C GLN A 403 27.34 4.85 -25.44
N ILE A 404 27.90 5.90 -26.06
CA ILE A 404 27.16 6.82 -26.94
C ILE A 404 26.65 6.09 -28.19
N VAL A 405 27.49 5.31 -28.86
CA VAL A 405 27.09 4.58 -30.07
C VAL A 405 26.01 3.55 -29.74
N GLN A 406 26.10 2.89 -28.59
CA GLN A 406 25.10 1.94 -28.12
C GLN A 406 23.78 2.63 -27.74
N GLN A 407 23.82 3.73 -26.98
CA GLN A 407 22.62 4.42 -26.54
C GLN A 407 21.94 5.19 -27.68
N GLN A 408 22.68 6.06 -28.35
CA GLN A 408 22.12 6.97 -29.35
C GLN A 408 22.04 6.32 -30.73
N GLY A 409 23.03 5.51 -31.10
CA GLY A 409 23.05 4.80 -32.38
C GLY A 409 22.14 3.57 -32.37
N ARG A 410 22.50 2.53 -31.62
CA ARG A 410 21.73 1.27 -31.58
C ARG A 410 20.30 1.47 -31.05
N ASN A 411 20.13 2.10 -29.89
CA ASN A 411 18.78 2.26 -29.32
C ASN A 411 18.03 3.46 -29.92
N GLY A 412 18.68 4.61 -30.07
CA GLY A 412 18.04 5.83 -30.60
C GLY A 412 17.69 5.74 -32.09
N GLN A 413 18.69 5.50 -32.95
CA GLN A 413 18.49 5.49 -34.41
C GLN A 413 17.94 4.15 -34.91
N LEU A 414 18.56 3.03 -34.52
CA LEU A 414 18.16 1.70 -35.02
C LEU A 414 16.98 1.09 -34.25
N ARG A 415 16.56 1.70 -33.13
CA ARG A 415 15.45 1.22 -32.28
C ARG A 415 15.65 -0.19 -31.73
N ILE A 416 16.91 -0.61 -31.57
CA ILE A 416 17.25 -1.91 -31.00
C ILE A 416 17.29 -1.77 -29.47
N SER A 417 16.41 -2.50 -28.80
CA SER A 417 16.27 -2.46 -27.34
C SER A 417 17.45 -3.12 -26.61
N PHE A 418 17.74 -2.63 -25.40
CA PHE A 418 18.67 -3.25 -24.44
C PHE A 418 18.03 -4.41 -23.65
N GLY A 419 16.92 -4.97 -24.11
CA GLY A 419 16.24 -6.09 -23.46
C GLY A 419 15.38 -5.67 -22.27
N SER A 420 15.10 -6.62 -21.38
CA SER A 420 14.29 -6.37 -20.17
C SER A 420 15.19 -6.17 -18.95
N ALA A 421 14.67 -5.56 -17.89
CA ALA A 421 15.44 -5.35 -16.66
C ALA A 421 16.05 -6.64 -16.06
N LYS A 422 15.36 -7.78 -16.23
CA LYS A 422 15.85 -9.10 -15.77
C LYS A 422 16.86 -9.74 -16.73
N HIS A 423 16.74 -9.42 -18.03
CA HIS A 423 17.58 -9.97 -19.08
C HIS A 423 18.07 -8.85 -20.01
N PRO A 424 19.08 -8.07 -19.57
CA PRO A 424 19.68 -7.03 -20.39
C PRO A 424 20.40 -7.61 -21.61
N ASP A 425 20.19 -7.03 -22.78
CA ASP A 425 20.94 -7.29 -24.00
C ASP A 425 22.02 -6.22 -24.21
N CYS A 426 23.19 -6.46 -23.61
CA CYS A 426 24.36 -5.57 -23.69
C CYS A 426 25.33 -5.96 -24.80
N ARG A 427 24.87 -6.73 -25.79
CA ARG A 427 25.72 -7.15 -26.91
C ARG A 427 26.34 -5.98 -27.66
N GLY A 428 27.47 -6.25 -28.30
CA GLY A 428 28.05 -5.33 -29.27
C GLY A 428 27.19 -5.17 -30.53
N ILE A 429 27.52 -4.13 -31.29
CA ILE A 429 26.89 -3.76 -32.55
C ILE A 429 27.57 -4.54 -33.68
N THR A 430 26.77 -5.19 -34.52
CA THR A 430 27.28 -5.89 -35.72
C THR A 430 27.76 -4.88 -36.77
N VAL A 431 28.58 -5.32 -37.73
CA VAL A 431 29.06 -4.44 -38.80
C VAL A 431 27.89 -3.80 -39.59
N ASP A 432 26.86 -4.59 -39.91
CA ASP A 432 25.69 -4.12 -40.66
C ASP A 432 24.84 -3.11 -39.89
N GLU A 433 24.74 -3.26 -38.56
CA GLU A 433 24.08 -2.28 -37.71
C GLU A 433 24.91 -1.00 -37.62
N LEU A 434 26.23 -1.13 -37.49
CA LEU A 434 27.13 0.01 -37.36
C LEU A 434 27.08 0.92 -38.58
N GLN A 435 27.04 0.34 -39.79
CA GLN A 435 26.94 1.08 -41.05
C GLN A 435 25.63 1.88 -41.19
N LYS A 436 24.58 1.51 -40.46
CA LYS A 436 23.28 2.21 -40.47
C LYS A 436 23.24 3.38 -39.49
N ILE A 437 24.24 3.52 -38.61
CA ILE A 437 24.30 4.60 -37.63
C ILE A 437 24.89 5.85 -38.30
N GLN A 438 24.14 6.94 -38.20
CA GLN A 438 24.55 8.27 -38.63
C GLN A 438 25.34 8.94 -37.49
N PHE A 439 26.66 8.79 -37.53
CA PHE A 439 27.58 9.28 -36.50
C PHE A 439 27.59 10.80 -36.35
N ASP A 440 27.31 11.54 -37.42
CA ASP A 440 27.17 13.00 -37.45
C ASP A 440 25.98 13.50 -36.63
N ARG A 441 25.04 12.63 -36.30
CA ARG A 441 23.86 12.92 -35.47
C ARG A 441 23.99 12.44 -34.02
N LEU A 442 25.13 11.87 -33.65
CA LEU A 442 25.39 11.46 -32.27
C LEU A 442 26.04 12.62 -31.50
N ASP A 443 25.60 12.82 -30.27
CA ASP A 443 26.18 13.80 -29.35
C ASP A 443 27.40 13.21 -28.65
N PHE A 444 28.59 13.62 -29.10
CA PHE A 444 29.89 13.24 -28.54
C PHE A 444 30.45 14.25 -27.52
N THR A 445 29.69 15.26 -27.11
CA THR A 445 30.18 16.32 -26.21
C THR A 445 30.81 15.74 -24.95
N ASN A 446 30.17 14.75 -24.33
CA ASN A 446 30.66 14.07 -23.13
C ASN A 446 31.96 13.27 -23.34
N PHE A 447 32.22 12.81 -24.57
CA PHE A 447 33.46 12.12 -24.94
C PHE A 447 34.58 13.13 -25.19
N TYR A 448 34.29 14.25 -25.87
CA TYR A 448 35.27 15.30 -26.14
C TYR A 448 35.72 16.03 -24.86
N GLU A 449 34.80 16.31 -23.92
CA GLU A 449 35.16 16.88 -22.62
C GLU A 449 36.26 16.05 -21.92
N ASP A 450 36.15 14.72 -21.93
CA ASP A 450 37.16 13.84 -21.34
C ASP A 450 38.46 13.80 -22.12
N LEU A 451 38.38 13.78 -23.45
CA LEU A 451 39.55 13.78 -24.32
C LEU A 451 40.37 15.06 -24.11
N MET A 452 39.71 16.22 -24.03
CA MET A 452 40.35 17.52 -23.82
C MET A 452 40.87 17.70 -22.39
N ASN A 453 40.19 17.18 -21.38
CA ASN A 453 40.65 17.25 -19.99
C ASN A 453 41.86 16.35 -19.71
N ASN A 454 42.02 15.24 -20.45
CA ASN A 454 43.07 14.25 -20.22
C ASN A 454 44.26 14.31 -21.20
N GLN A 455 44.25 15.17 -22.23
CA GLN A 455 45.37 15.34 -23.16
C GLN A 455 45.76 16.80 -23.39
N LYS A 456 47.06 17.09 -23.26
CA LYS A 456 47.72 18.14 -24.05
C LYS A 456 47.76 17.66 -25.51
N ILE A 457 46.73 17.99 -26.28
CA ILE A 457 46.64 17.61 -27.69
C ILE A 457 47.70 18.40 -28.48
N PRO A 458 48.69 17.75 -29.13
CA PRO A 458 49.54 18.40 -30.12
C PRO A 458 48.77 18.62 -31.42
N ASP A 459 49.18 19.62 -32.18
CA ASP A 459 48.49 20.14 -33.36
C ASP A 459 47.96 19.08 -34.35
N SER A 460 46.74 19.29 -34.83
CA SER A 460 45.86 18.35 -35.56
C SER A 460 46.46 17.72 -36.83
N GLY A 461 47.45 18.37 -37.44
CA GLY A 461 48.17 17.84 -38.60
C GLY A 461 49.03 16.61 -38.27
N VAL A 462 49.61 16.54 -37.07
CA VAL A 462 50.53 15.47 -36.66
C VAL A 462 49.78 14.16 -36.35
N LEU A 463 48.57 14.26 -35.81
CA LEU A 463 47.75 13.10 -35.46
C LEU A 463 47.21 12.39 -36.71
N THR A 464 46.77 13.16 -37.70
CA THR A 464 46.27 12.64 -38.98
C THR A 464 47.37 11.95 -39.78
N GLN A 465 48.59 12.49 -39.74
CA GLN A 465 49.77 11.87 -40.37
C GLN A 465 50.12 10.52 -39.70
N LYS A 466 50.14 10.49 -38.36
CA LYS A 466 50.45 9.27 -37.59
C LYS A 466 49.42 8.16 -37.80
N VAL A 467 48.13 8.50 -37.87
CA VAL A 467 47.06 7.52 -38.11
C VAL A 467 47.18 6.96 -39.53
N LYS A 468 47.48 7.79 -40.54
CA LYS A 468 47.73 7.33 -41.91
C LYS A 468 48.97 6.44 -42.03
N GLU A 469 50.06 6.78 -41.33
CA GLU A 469 51.27 5.95 -41.28
C GLU A 469 51.02 4.60 -40.61
N GLN A 470 50.31 4.57 -39.47
CA GLN A 470 49.95 3.31 -38.80
C GLN A 470 49.05 2.42 -39.65
N ILE A 471 48.07 3.01 -40.35
CA ILE A 471 47.19 2.27 -41.27
C ILE A 471 48.00 1.72 -42.46
N ALA A 472 48.93 2.51 -43.03
CA ALA A 472 49.77 2.09 -44.13
C ALA A 472 50.74 0.95 -43.74
N ASP A 473 51.30 0.99 -42.53
CA ASP A 473 52.19 -0.06 -42.02
C ASP A 473 51.44 -1.36 -41.70
N GLN A 474 50.21 -1.27 -41.18
CA GLN A 474 49.35 -2.43 -40.96
C GLN A 474 48.91 -3.08 -42.28
N LEU A 475 48.61 -2.28 -43.31
CA LEU A 475 48.26 -2.79 -44.64
C LEU A 475 49.45 -3.45 -45.36
N LYS A 476 50.69 -3.03 -45.08
CA LYS A 476 51.90 -3.70 -45.59
C LYS A 476 52.17 -5.05 -44.91
N GLN A 477 51.83 -5.17 -43.62
CA GLN A 477 52.00 -6.42 -42.88
C GLN A 477 50.93 -7.47 -43.20
N ALA A 478 49.73 -7.04 -43.61
CA ALA A 478 48.66 -7.94 -44.04
C ALA A 478 48.79 -8.45 -45.49
N GLY A 479 49.77 -7.93 -46.24
CA GLY A 479 50.03 -8.27 -47.65
C GLY A 479 51.28 -9.13 -47.90
N GLN A 480 51.90 -9.71 -46.87
CA GLN A 480 53.01 -10.66 -46.98
C GLN A 480 52.65 -12.04 -46.45
#